data_AF-A0A2X0M1J0-F1
#
_entry.id   AF-A0A2X0M1J0-F1
#
_cell.length_a   1.000
_cell.length_b   1.000
_cell.length_c   1.000
_cell.angle_alpha   90.00
_cell.angle_beta   90.00
_cell.angle_gamma   90.00
#
_symmetry.space_group_name_H-M   'P 1'
#
loop_
_entity.id
_entity.type
_entity.pdbx_description
1 polymer ?
#
loop_
_entity_poly.entity_id
_entity_poly.type
_entity_poly.pdbx_seq_one_letter_code
_entity_poly.pdbx_strand_id
1 'polypeptide(L)'
;MSPKPENQPTIAIIGGGLSGLTLALELKKNLGLENTVTIYEKHPHDVGGTWRDNYYPGCACDVPSHWYSLSTELNPDWSSKYSGQAEIQKYWQGIYKKHNLAKQTKFDSTFIKGEWDAVAQGYNVEFKRKDGSTFSIKCDVLISCIGGFSTPLDKPHGMKGIDSFKGPVFHSARWRKDVDLKRKRVAVIGNGCSAAQFIPILAEEKSTQVINFSRTPSWFAPRDQKDYSGVTKAAFRYVPGLMRSYRNFIAITSDSRFVVWWLQFSTLRHYVEEQMANYSRQNSPEKYHDFLVPKYPFGCKRVIMDPGYLQCLFRSNVELVTDGISTITEKGLLGKSGKEYEFDVLILATGFDVSEVGLGINVVGRNGKTVTEQWKEQNGPQAYLGTTIANYPNFYSVLGPNVASGTASVVYSTEAQVNYIVKMIEPMVKYGVKSFECKVEVEQQYNEYIQNRLKGTVWNGGCTSYYKLGEKVVATFPGPTSEFVWRTRKPKFENFTQTGGTVRVAARHAQKKIAKWFTLFALIALFRKFGYKRIRNEIVLWLLMRYQEVIPIINRVRGRVE
;
A
#
# COMPACT_ATOMS: atom_id res chain seq x y z
N MET A 1 -18.18 5.41 29.42
CA MET A 1 -18.36 5.24 27.96
C MET A 1 -19.58 6.05 27.58
N SER A 2 -19.46 7.04 26.69
CA SER A 2 -20.63 7.77 26.22
C SER A 2 -21.52 6.83 25.40
N PRO A 3 -22.86 6.87 25.56
CA PRO A 3 -23.76 6.02 24.79
C PRO A 3 -23.61 6.28 23.29
N LYS A 4 -23.73 5.21 22.50
CA LYS A 4 -23.72 5.24 21.03
C LYS A 4 -24.75 6.26 20.54
N PRO A 5 -24.40 7.26 19.70
CA PRO A 5 -25.42 8.03 19.00
C PRO A 5 -26.27 7.04 18.22
N GLU A 6 -27.59 7.02 18.47
CA GLU A 6 -28.52 6.20 17.71
C GLU A 6 -28.25 6.44 16.21
N ASN A 7 -27.88 5.38 15.48
CA ASN A 7 -27.64 5.31 14.03
C ASN A 7 -26.21 5.43 13.47
N GLN A 8 -25.14 5.41 14.28
CA GLN A 8 -23.77 5.29 13.71
C GLN A 8 -23.30 3.83 13.57
N PRO A 9 -22.63 3.44 12.46
CA PRO A 9 -22.04 2.12 12.32
C PRO A 9 -20.78 1.97 13.19
N THR A 10 -20.60 0.79 13.77
CA THR A 10 -19.40 0.34 14.47
C THR A 10 -18.43 -0.29 13.48
N ILE A 11 -17.17 0.10 13.53
CA ILE A 11 -16.16 -0.24 12.52
C ILE A 11 -14.93 -0.81 13.20
N ALA A 12 -14.55 -2.03 12.82
CA ALA A 12 -13.29 -2.66 13.22
C ALA A 12 -12.27 -2.55 12.09
N ILE A 13 -11.15 -1.88 12.34
CA ILE A 13 -10.01 -1.77 11.43
C ILE A 13 -8.92 -2.71 11.93
N ILE A 14 -8.47 -3.63 11.09
CA ILE A 14 -7.43 -4.61 11.45
C ILE A 14 -6.08 -4.11 10.94
N GLY A 15 -5.20 -3.71 11.85
CA GLY A 15 -3.84 -3.22 11.57
C GLY A 15 -3.66 -1.72 11.85
N GLY A 16 -2.66 -1.39 12.68
CA GLY A 16 -2.25 -0.02 13.01
C GLY A 16 -1.12 0.51 12.12
N GLY A 17 -1.01 0.01 10.88
CA GLY A 17 -0.09 0.53 9.88
C GLY A 17 -0.62 1.79 9.17
N LEU A 18 0.11 2.27 8.16
CA LEU A 18 -0.28 3.45 7.38
C LEU A 18 -1.73 3.41 6.89
N SER A 19 -2.21 2.25 6.43
CA SER A 19 -3.57 2.10 5.90
C SER A 19 -4.64 2.28 6.98
N GLY A 20 -4.48 1.63 8.14
CA GLY A 20 -5.43 1.73 9.24
C GLY A 20 -5.44 3.11 9.88
N LEU A 21 -4.27 3.74 10.04
CA LEU A 21 -4.15 5.11 10.53
C LEU A 21 -4.82 6.12 9.59
N THR A 22 -4.59 5.98 8.28
CA THR A 22 -5.21 6.84 7.26
C THR A 22 -6.73 6.68 7.27
N LEU A 23 -7.22 5.45 7.32
CA LEU A 23 -8.65 5.15 7.33
C LEU A 23 -9.36 5.71 8.57
N ALA A 24 -8.81 5.48 9.77
CA ALA A 24 -9.39 6.01 11.00
C ALA A 24 -9.42 7.54 11.00
N LEU A 25 -8.35 8.18 10.50
CA LEU A 25 -8.27 9.62 10.36
C LEU A 25 -9.33 10.18 9.42
N GLU A 26 -9.51 9.58 8.24
CA GLU A 26 -10.48 10.05 7.25
C GLU A 26 -11.93 9.76 7.67
N LEU A 27 -12.20 8.64 8.35
CA LEU A 27 -13.53 8.36 8.93
C LEU A 27 -13.89 9.37 10.02
N LYS A 28 -12.94 9.71 10.89
CA LYS A 28 -13.09 10.76 11.90
C LYS A 28 -13.35 12.12 11.25
N LYS A 29 -12.48 12.55 10.33
CA LYS A 29 -12.58 13.88 9.68
C LYS A 29 -13.83 14.06 8.84
N ASN A 30 -14.22 13.05 8.05
CA ASN A 30 -15.29 13.21 7.06
C ASN A 30 -16.67 12.78 7.57
N LEU A 31 -16.74 11.86 8.54
CA LEU A 31 -18.01 11.29 9.01
C LEU A 31 -18.24 11.44 10.53
N GLY A 32 -17.28 11.98 11.29
CA GLY A 32 -17.42 12.14 12.75
C GLY A 32 -17.57 10.81 13.50
N LEU A 33 -16.84 9.79 13.05
CA LEU A 33 -16.90 8.42 13.59
C LEU A 33 -15.78 8.12 14.61
N GLU A 34 -15.35 9.10 15.39
CA GLU A 34 -14.29 8.91 16.40
C GLU A 34 -14.67 7.96 17.55
N ASN A 35 -15.96 7.80 17.84
CA ASN A 35 -16.45 6.98 18.97
C ASN A 35 -16.89 5.57 18.57
N THR A 36 -16.97 5.28 17.26
CA THR A 36 -17.46 3.98 16.75
C THR A 36 -16.44 3.25 15.89
N VAL A 37 -15.27 3.85 15.63
CA VAL A 37 -14.15 3.23 14.91
C VAL A 37 -13.09 2.77 15.91
N THR A 38 -12.67 1.50 15.82
CA THR A 38 -11.55 0.95 16.60
C THR A 38 -10.54 0.27 15.68
N ILE A 39 -9.26 0.63 15.83
CA ILE A 39 -8.10 -0.03 15.25
C ILE A 39 -7.65 -1.14 16.19
N TYR A 40 -7.49 -2.35 15.68
CA TYR A 40 -6.91 -3.49 16.38
C TYR A 40 -5.51 -3.77 15.81
N GLU A 41 -4.48 -3.63 16.63
CA GLU A 41 -3.07 -3.80 16.25
C GLU A 41 -2.46 -4.97 17.03
N LYS A 42 -1.77 -5.87 16.32
CA LYS A 42 -1.12 -7.05 16.93
C LYS A 42 0.05 -6.66 17.82
N HIS A 43 0.77 -5.59 17.47
CA HIS A 43 1.87 -5.10 18.29
C HIS A 43 1.35 -4.57 19.63
N PRO A 44 2.03 -4.82 20.76
CA PRO A 44 1.46 -4.55 22.08
C PRO A 44 1.42 -3.07 22.47
N HIS A 45 2.24 -2.20 21.85
CA HIS A 45 2.41 -0.82 22.34
C HIS A 45 2.65 0.25 21.27
N ASP A 46 2.68 -0.09 19.97
CA ASP A 46 3.10 0.87 18.95
C ASP A 46 2.47 0.61 17.59
N VAL A 47 2.29 1.68 16.82
CA VAL A 47 1.72 1.70 15.47
C VAL A 47 2.83 1.77 14.41
N GLY A 48 2.49 1.70 13.13
CA GLY A 48 3.42 1.96 12.02
C GLY A 48 3.61 0.80 11.05
N GLY A 49 3.19 -0.41 11.41
CA GLY A 49 3.21 -1.59 10.53
C GLY A 49 4.61 -1.86 9.97
N THR A 50 4.77 -1.90 8.65
CA THR A 50 6.05 -2.15 7.98
C THR A 50 7.21 -1.30 8.52
N TRP A 51 6.97 -0.01 8.77
CA TRP A 51 8.01 0.91 9.25
C TRP A 51 8.32 0.75 10.73
N ARG A 52 7.46 0.10 11.51
CA ARG A 52 7.77 -0.30 12.89
C ARG A 52 8.54 -1.62 12.89
N ASP A 53 8.08 -2.58 12.09
CA ASP A 53 8.57 -3.96 12.14
C ASP A 53 9.92 -4.13 11.42
N ASN A 54 10.20 -3.37 10.35
CA ASN A 54 11.45 -3.50 9.58
C ASN A 54 12.45 -2.41 9.97
N TYR A 55 13.47 -2.74 10.76
CA TYR A 55 14.47 -1.78 11.23
C TYR A 55 15.91 -2.25 11.00
N TYR A 56 16.12 -3.08 9.97
CA TYR A 56 17.46 -3.46 9.54
C TYR A 56 18.27 -2.24 9.08
N PRO A 57 19.62 -2.28 9.16
CA PRO A 57 20.47 -1.16 8.76
C PRO A 57 20.19 -0.71 7.32
N GLY A 58 20.03 0.60 7.11
CA GLY A 58 19.78 1.16 5.78
C GLY A 58 18.35 1.01 5.27
N CYS A 59 17.44 0.45 6.08
CA CYS A 59 16.02 0.36 5.72
C CYS A 59 15.49 1.75 5.34
N ALA A 60 15.05 1.92 4.10
CA ALA A 60 14.62 3.19 3.55
C ALA A 60 13.55 3.01 2.48
N CYS A 61 12.78 4.07 2.24
CA CYS A 61 11.82 4.08 1.15
C CYS A 61 12.53 4.22 -0.21
N ASP A 62 11.96 3.61 -1.24
CA ASP A 62 12.37 3.73 -2.64
C ASP A 62 11.47 4.70 -3.44
N VAL A 63 10.49 5.32 -2.77
CA VAL A 63 9.61 6.37 -3.29
C VAL A 63 9.97 7.69 -2.62
N PRO A 64 9.99 8.83 -3.35
CA PRO A 64 10.32 10.10 -2.73
C PRO A 64 9.39 10.46 -1.55
N SER A 65 9.94 10.88 -0.42
CA SER A 65 9.24 11.05 0.87
C SER A 65 8.08 12.06 0.80
N HIS A 66 8.21 13.12 0.01
CA HIS A 66 7.11 14.08 -0.23
C HIS A 66 5.91 13.47 -0.96
N TRP A 67 6.07 12.33 -1.64
CA TRP A 67 4.97 11.55 -2.22
C TRP A 67 4.62 10.30 -1.40
N TYR A 68 5.60 9.72 -0.69
CA TYR A 68 5.39 8.68 0.32
C TYR A 68 4.95 9.27 1.68
N SER A 69 3.94 10.13 1.63
CA SER A 69 3.28 10.75 2.79
C SER A 69 1.80 10.96 2.45
N LEU A 70 0.96 11.34 3.41
CA LEU A 70 -0.43 11.67 3.14
C LEU A 70 -0.52 13.04 2.44
N SER A 71 -1.44 13.14 1.48
CA SER A 71 -1.76 14.40 0.81
C SER A 71 -2.47 15.42 1.72
N THR A 72 -3.03 14.93 2.84
CA THR A 72 -3.69 15.71 3.89
C THR A 72 -2.79 16.01 5.10
N GLU A 73 -1.64 15.35 5.22
CA GLU A 73 -0.65 15.55 6.29
C GLU A 73 0.75 15.69 5.68
N LEU A 74 0.97 16.79 4.96
CA LEU A 74 2.28 17.07 4.33
C LEU A 74 3.34 17.36 5.40
N ASN A 75 4.57 16.91 5.15
CA ASN A 75 5.71 17.12 6.04
C ASN A 75 6.81 17.94 5.33
N PRO A 76 7.05 19.21 5.73
CA PRO A 76 8.12 20.03 5.16
C PRO A 76 9.52 19.65 5.66
N ASP A 77 9.61 18.81 6.70
CA ASP A 77 10.86 18.55 7.43
C ASP A 77 11.61 17.30 6.99
N TRP A 78 11.11 16.56 6.00
CA TRP A 78 11.81 15.42 5.41
C TRP A 78 13.29 15.76 5.18
N SER A 79 14.20 14.94 5.71
CA SER A 79 15.63 15.22 5.64
C SER A 79 16.19 15.04 4.24
N SER A 80 15.62 14.11 3.48
CA SER A 80 16.11 13.76 2.15
C SER A 80 15.00 13.25 1.25
N LYS A 81 15.31 13.14 -0.05
CA LYS A 81 14.37 12.67 -1.07
C LYS A 81 13.86 11.27 -0.76
N TYR A 82 14.73 10.36 -0.31
CA TYR A 82 14.35 9.01 0.09
C TYR A 82 14.73 8.80 1.55
N SER A 83 13.73 8.93 2.42
CA SER A 83 13.91 8.88 3.87
C SER A 83 14.15 7.46 4.39
N GLY A 84 14.97 7.37 5.44
CA GLY A 84 15.19 6.15 6.20
C GLY A 84 13.96 5.78 7.05
N GLN A 85 13.92 4.52 7.49
CA GLN A 85 12.79 3.96 8.22
C GLN A 85 12.45 4.76 9.48
N ALA A 86 13.44 5.13 10.30
CA ALA A 86 13.19 5.82 11.57
C ALA A 86 12.44 7.16 11.38
N GLU A 87 12.76 7.89 10.31
CA GLU A 87 12.09 9.16 9.99
C GLU A 87 10.64 8.93 9.53
N ILE A 88 10.42 7.90 8.71
CA ILE A 88 9.07 7.54 8.24
C ILE A 88 8.21 7.03 9.39
N GLN A 89 8.77 6.20 10.28
CA GLN A 89 8.09 5.74 11.48
C GLN A 89 7.70 6.93 12.38
N LYS A 90 8.62 7.88 12.59
CA LYS A 90 8.35 9.10 13.36
C LYS A 90 7.22 9.93 12.74
N TYR A 91 7.16 10.02 11.41
CA TYR A 91 6.07 10.70 10.70
C TYR A 91 4.69 10.05 11.01
N TRP A 92 4.57 8.73 10.93
CA TRP A 92 3.32 8.02 11.22
C TRP A 92 2.93 8.11 12.70
N GLN A 93 3.89 7.97 13.61
CA GLN A 93 3.68 8.19 15.04
C GLN A 93 3.27 9.64 15.34
N GLY A 94 3.80 10.61 14.59
CA GLY A 94 3.42 12.01 14.66
C GLY A 94 1.94 12.22 14.31
N ILE A 95 1.46 11.62 13.22
CA ILE A 95 0.04 11.64 12.84
C ILE A 95 -0.83 10.99 13.91
N TYR A 96 -0.42 9.81 14.40
CA TYR A 96 -1.13 9.08 15.44
C TYR A 96 -1.35 9.91 16.70
N LYS A 97 -0.30 10.61 17.16
CA LYS A 97 -0.34 11.52 18.31
C LYS A 97 -1.16 12.79 18.01
N LYS A 98 -0.88 13.46 16.89
CA LYS A 98 -1.53 14.72 16.48
C LYS A 98 -3.05 14.60 16.45
N HIS A 99 -3.58 13.47 16.00
CA HIS A 99 -5.02 13.24 15.86
C HIS A 99 -5.66 12.44 17.00
N ASN A 100 -4.90 12.18 18.07
CA ASN A 100 -5.33 11.45 19.25
C ASN A 100 -5.96 10.08 18.93
N LEU A 101 -5.36 9.34 17.98
CA LEU A 101 -5.86 8.04 17.54
C LEU A 101 -5.64 6.94 18.59
N ALA A 102 -4.90 7.22 19.66
CA ALA A 102 -4.72 6.33 20.80
C ALA A 102 -6.03 5.89 21.44
N LYS A 103 -7.01 6.80 21.54
CA LYS A 103 -8.34 6.49 22.09
C LYS A 103 -9.12 5.46 21.25
N GLN A 104 -8.77 5.34 19.97
CA GLN A 104 -9.40 4.46 19.01
C GLN A 104 -8.56 3.21 18.74
N THR A 105 -7.50 2.95 19.50
CA THR A 105 -6.59 1.83 19.23
C THR A 105 -6.60 0.81 20.38
N LYS A 106 -6.73 -0.46 20.01
CA LYS A 106 -6.54 -1.62 20.88
C LYS A 106 -5.31 -2.37 20.39
N PHE A 107 -4.26 -2.33 21.21
CA PHE A 107 -3.05 -3.08 20.98
C PHE A 107 -3.18 -4.52 21.46
N ASP A 108 -2.14 -5.32 21.23
CA ASP A 108 -2.09 -6.75 21.60
C ASP A 108 -3.32 -7.52 21.10
N SER A 109 -3.73 -7.21 19.87
CA SER A 109 -4.98 -7.71 19.28
C SER A 109 -4.66 -8.37 17.93
N THR A 110 -4.24 -9.64 17.98
CA THR A 110 -3.98 -10.43 16.77
C THR A 110 -5.31 -10.97 16.24
N PHE A 111 -5.71 -10.56 15.04
CA PHE A 111 -6.94 -11.03 14.40
C PHE A 111 -6.89 -12.54 14.14
N ILE A 112 -7.94 -13.26 14.54
CA ILE A 112 -8.08 -14.71 14.30
C ILE A 112 -9.08 -14.96 13.19
N LYS A 113 -10.32 -14.47 13.36
CA LYS A 113 -11.46 -14.75 12.47
C LYS A 113 -12.47 -13.62 12.53
N GLY A 114 -13.12 -13.32 11.40
CA GLY A 114 -14.34 -12.52 11.36
C GLY A 114 -15.44 -13.30 10.65
N GLU A 115 -16.64 -13.39 11.20
CA GLU A 115 -17.74 -14.17 10.65
C GLU A 115 -19.00 -13.31 10.47
N TRP A 116 -19.52 -13.30 9.24
CA TRP A 116 -20.71 -12.54 8.90
C TRP A 116 -21.96 -13.11 9.57
N ASP A 117 -22.67 -12.26 10.29
CA ASP A 117 -23.98 -12.53 10.88
C ASP A 117 -25.06 -11.88 10.00
N ALA A 118 -25.78 -12.71 9.25
CA ALA A 118 -26.83 -12.24 8.34
C ALA A 118 -28.04 -11.64 9.06
N VAL A 119 -28.31 -12.03 10.31
CA VAL A 119 -29.42 -11.47 11.09
C VAL A 119 -29.04 -10.09 11.61
N ALA A 120 -27.84 -9.98 12.19
CA ALA A 120 -27.34 -8.72 12.73
C ALA A 120 -26.89 -7.72 11.65
N GLN A 121 -26.63 -8.19 10.41
CA GLN A 121 -26.02 -7.42 9.32
C GLN A 121 -24.64 -6.84 9.72
N GLY A 122 -23.82 -7.67 10.37
CA GLY A 122 -22.49 -7.30 10.85
C GLY A 122 -21.59 -8.52 11.03
N TYR A 123 -20.47 -8.34 11.71
CA TYR A 123 -19.47 -9.37 11.95
C TYR A 123 -19.30 -9.67 13.44
N ASN A 124 -19.16 -10.95 13.76
CA ASN A 124 -18.57 -11.43 15.00
C ASN A 124 -17.06 -11.63 14.75
N VAL A 125 -16.21 -10.97 15.53
CA VAL A 125 -14.76 -10.94 15.29
C VAL A 125 -14.00 -11.43 16.50
N GLU A 126 -13.07 -12.34 16.31
CA GLU A 126 -12.24 -12.95 17.36
C GLU A 126 -10.77 -12.50 17.24
N PHE A 127 -10.17 -12.22 18.39
CA PHE A 127 -8.78 -11.80 18.54
C PHE A 127 -8.06 -12.64 19.58
N LYS A 128 -6.74 -12.79 19.39
CA LYS A 128 -5.80 -13.40 20.34
C LYS A 128 -4.84 -12.35 20.90
N ARG A 129 -4.61 -12.39 22.21
CA ARG A 129 -3.56 -11.64 22.90
C ARG A 129 -2.26 -12.43 22.99
N LYS A 130 -1.16 -11.74 23.29
CA LYS A 130 0.16 -12.37 23.44
C LYS A 130 0.22 -13.38 24.58
N ASP A 131 -0.57 -13.18 25.64
CA ASP A 131 -0.70 -14.13 26.77
C ASP A 131 -1.48 -15.42 26.41
N GLY A 132 -2.03 -15.50 25.19
CA GLY A 132 -2.81 -16.63 24.71
C GLY A 132 -4.31 -16.49 24.91
N SER A 133 -4.78 -15.53 25.70
CA SER A 133 -6.21 -15.27 25.89
C SER A 133 -6.87 -14.80 24.59
N THR A 134 -8.14 -15.15 24.42
CA THR A 134 -8.96 -14.69 23.29
C THR A 134 -10.06 -13.76 23.76
N PHE A 135 -10.53 -12.90 22.86
CA PHE A 135 -11.72 -12.07 23.09
C PHE A 135 -12.44 -11.81 21.78
N SER A 136 -13.75 -11.56 21.87
CA SER A 136 -14.59 -11.31 20.70
C SER A 136 -15.31 -9.97 20.79
N ILE A 137 -15.54 -9.35 19.63
CA ILE A 137 -16.31 -8.12 19.46
C ILE A 137 -17.31 -8.28 18.32
N LYS A 138 -18.33 -7.42 18.32
CA LYS A 138 -19.26 -7.27 17.20
C LYS A 138 -19.04 -5.93 16.51
N CYS A 139 -19.11 -5.90 15.19
CA CYS A 139 -19.05 -4.66 14.41
C CYS A 139 -19.94 -4.70 13.16
N ASP A 140 -20.43 -3.56 12.72
CA ASP A 140 -21.23 -3.44 11.49
C ASP A 140 -20.36 -3.54 10.23
N VAL A 141 -19.10 -3.07 10.32
CA VAL A 141 -18.13 -3.03 9.20
C VAL A 141 -16.76 -3.55 9.65
N LEU A 142 -16.19 -4.47 8.87
CA LEU A 142 -14.85 -5.03 9.11
C LEU A 142 -13.91 -4.62 7.97
N ILE A 143 -12.75 -4.06 8.31
CA ILE A 143 -11.83 -3.52 7.31
C ILE A 143 -10.41 -4.05 7.55
N SER A 144 -9.89 -4.82 6.58
CA SER A 144 -8.51 -5.29 6.61
C SER A 144 -7.55 -4.18 6.16
N CYS A 145 -6.58 -3.87 7.02
CA CYS A 145 -5.48 -2.92 6.78
C CYS A 145 -4.13 -3.55 7.17
N ILE A 146 -4.02 -4.88 7.07
CA ILE A 146 -2.88 -5.63 7.61
C ILE A 146 -1.61 -5.54 6.75
N GLY A 147 -1.76 -5.15 5.48
CA GLY A 147 -0.68 -5.02 4.51
C GLY A 147 -0.14 -6.36 4.01
N GLY A 148 0.42 -6.36 2.79
CA GLY A 148 0.91 -7.59 2.14
C GLY A 148 2.31 -8.05 2.57
N PHE A 149 3.04 -7.28 3.37
CA PHE A 149 4.44 -7.59 3.74
C PHE A 149 4.60 -7.69 5.27
N SER A 150 3.77 -8.53 5.90
CA SER A 150 3.70 -8.64 7.36
C SER A 150 4.20 -9.98 7.92
N THR A 151 4.26 -11.03 7.10
CA THR A 151 4.71 -12.38 7.46
C THR A 151 6.04 -12.71 6.77
N PRO A 152 7.17 -12.70 7.48
CA PRO A 152 8.48 -13.07 6.92
C PRO A 152 8.55 -14.51 6.40
N LEU A 153 9.30 -14.74 5.32
CA LEU A 153 9.62 -16.09 4.85
C LEU A 153 10.83 -16.66 5.58
N ASP A 154 10.64 -17.01 6.86
CA ASP A 154 11.69 -17.58 7.71
C ASP A 154 12.19 -18.95 7.22
N LYS A 155 11.37 -19.67 6.45
CA LYS A 155 11.72 -20.94 5.82
C LYS A 155 11.31 -20.93 4.34
N PRO A 156 12.17 -20.43 3.44
CA PRO A 156 11.84 -20.38 2.01
C PRO A 156 11.59 -21.78 1.46
N HIS A 157 10.57 -21.92 0.61
CA HIS A 157 10.25 -23.20 -0.02
C HIS A 157 11.46 -23.81 -0.74
N GLY A 158 11.72 -25.08 -0.47
CA GLY A 158 12.82 -25.85 -1.07
C GLY A 158 14.18 -25.67 -0.38
N MET A 159 14.30 -24.82 0.65
CA MET A 159 15.52 -24.70 1.44
C MET A 159 15.60 -25.80 2.50
N LYS A 160 16.61 -26.66 2.39
CA LYS A 160 16.85 -27.77 3.33
C LYS A 160 17.89 -27.39 4.39
N GLY A 161 17.77 -27.98 5.58
CA GLY A 161 18.80 -27.89 6.63
C GLY A 161 18.88 -26.57 7.37
N ILE A 162 17.94 -25.63 7.21
CA ILE A 162 18.02 -24.34 7.92
C ILE A 162 18.04 -24.50 9.45
N ASP A 163 17.31 -25.49 9.96
CA ASP A 163 17.22 -25.79 11.39
C ASP A 163 18.49 -26.50 11.94
N SER A 164 19.40 -26.97 11.09
CA SER A 164 20.64 -27.64 11.53
C SER A 164 21.81 -26.69 11.75
N PHE A 165 21.76 -25.48 11.20
CA PHE A 165 22.82 -24.48 11.37
C PHE A 165 22.99 -24.09 12.84
N LYS A 166 24.24 -24.14 13.34
CA LYS A 166 24.52 -23.89 14.77
C LYS A 166 24.68 -22.40 15.12
N GLY A 167 24.92 -21.54 14.13
CA GLY A 167 25.06 -20.11 14.33
C GLY A 167 23.71 -19.36 14.39
N PRO A 168 23.71 -18.06 14.71
CA PRO A 168 22.49 -17.26 14.69
C PRO A 168 21.83 -17.21 13.31
N VAL A 169 20.53 -17.49 13.25
CA VAL A 169 19.67 -17.31 12.08
C VAL A 169 18.61 -16.27 12.40
N PHE A 170 18.45 -15.27 11.53
CA PHE A 170 17.33 -14.32 11.65
C PHE A 170 16.94 -13.71 10.30
N HIS A 171 15.67 -13.32 10.19
CA HIS A 171 15.16 -12.62 9.01
C HIS A 171 15.36 -11.11 9.15
N SER A 172 15.59 -10.43 8.03
CA SER A 172 15.79 -8.97 7.96
C SER A 172 14.65 -8.16 8.62
N ALA A 173 13.42 -8.64 8.51
CA ALA A 173 12.22 -8.07 9.16
C ALA A 173 12.16 -8.28 10.69
N ARG A 174 13.08 -9.04 11.28
CA ARG A 174 13.20 -9.28 12.73
C ARG A 174 14.67 -9.12 13.13
N TRP A 175 15.22 -7.96 12.80
CA TRP A 175 16.64 -7.70 12.90
C TRP A 175 17.17 -7.87 14.33
N ARG A 176 18.18 -8.72 14.51
CA ARG A 176 18.79 -9.00 15.82
C ARG A 176 19.99 -8.09 16.08
N LYS A 177 19.81 -7.10 16.96
CA LYS A 177 20.89 -6.18 17.39
C LYS A 177 21.83 -6.80 18.41
N ASP A 178 21.44 -7.91 19.00
CA ASP A 178 22.20 -8.67 20.00
C ASP A 178 23.28 -9.57 19.38
N VAL A 179 23.30 -9.71 18.04
CA VAL A 179 24.30 -10.48 17.31
C VAL A 179 25.38 -9.54 16.77
N ASP A 180 26.61 -9.66 17.28
CA ASP A 180 27.78 -8.96 16.72
C ASP A 180 28.23 -9.61 15.42
N LEU A 181 28.43 -8.78 14.40
CA LEU A 181 28.84 -9.18 13.06
C LEU A 181 30.34 -8.92 12.80
N LYS A 182 31.02 -8.19 13.69
CA LYS A 182 32.45 -7.89 13.53
C LYS A 182 33.28 -9.16 13.55
N ARG A 183 34.26 -9.25 12.65
CA ARG A 183 35.14 -10.43 12.49
C ARG A 183 34.35 -11.72 12.24
N LYS A 184 33.13 -11.64 11.70
CA LYS A 184 32.30 -12.79 11.34
C LYS A 184 32.18 -12.95 9.84
N ARG A 185 31.97 -14.19 9.43
CA ARG A 185 31.46 -14.56 8.11
C ARG A 185 29.93 -14.54 8.17
N VAL A 186 29.31 -13.67 7.40
CA VAL A 186 27.86 -13.44 7.38
C VAL A 186 27.33 -13.88 6.02
N ALA A 187 26.53 -14.95 6.02
CA ALA A 187 25.77 -15.36 4.86
C ALA A 187 24.48 -14.56 4.76
N VAL A 188 24.19 -14.01 3.58
CA VAL A 188 22.94 -13.31 3.29
C VAL A 188 22.23 -14.05 2.16
N ILE A 189 21.07 -14.64 2.44
CA ILE A 189 20.27 -15.32 1.42
C ILE A 189 19.22 -14.36 0.86
N GLY A 190 19.30 -14.09 -0.45
CA GLY A 190 18.43 -13.17 -1.17
C GLY A 190 19.14 -11.86 -1.56
N ASN A 191 18.71 -11.29 -2.68
CA ASN A 191 19.24 -10.06 -3.28
C ASN A 191 18.12 -9.06 -3.63
N GLY A 192 16.99 -9.16 -2.93
CA GLY A 192 15.89 -8.19 -3.06
C GLY A 192 16.21 -6.86 -2.37
N CYS A 193 15.19 -6.00 -2.26
CA CYS A 193 15.36 -4.65 -1.70
C CYS A 193 16.00 -4.65 -0.30
N SER A 194 15.63 -5.59 0.59
CA SER A 194 16.22 -5.66 1.94
C SER A 194 17.73 -5.88 1.89
N ALA A 195 18.19 -6.93 1.22
CA ALA A 195 19.62 -7.26 1.11
C ALA A 195 20.40 -6.12 0.44
N ALA A 196 19.88 -5.57 -0.65
CA ALA A 196 20.51 -4.45 -1.34
C ALA A 196 20.74 -3.25 -0.42
N GLN A 197 19.85 -3.00 0.55
CA GLN A 197 19.97 -1.89 1.49
C GLN A 197 20.96 -2.14 2.63
N PHE A 198 20.95 -3.33 3.26
CA PHE A 198 21.82 -3.55 4.42
C PHE A 198 23.22 -4.06 4.08
N ILE A 199 23.41 -4.79 2.96
CA ILE A 199 24.74 -5.33 2.58
C ILE A 199 25.80 -4.24 2.46
N PRO A 200 25.55 -3.09 1.79
CA PRO A 200 26.54 -2.00 1.71
C PRO A 200 27.01 -1.51 3.08
N ILE A 201 26.09 -1.44 4.05
CA ILE A 201 26.37 -0.99 5.42
C ILE A 201 27.14 -2.06 6.19
N LEU A 202 26.74 -3.33 6.09
CA LEU A 202 27.49 -4.43 6.71
C LEU A 202 28.93 -4.50 6.19
N ALA A 203 29.11 -4.27 4.89
CA ALA A 203 30.40 -4.32 4.24
C ALA A 203 31.32 -3.13 4.61
N GLU A 204 30.83 -2.07 5.27
CA GLU A 204 31.68 -0.95 5.71
C GLU A 204 32.61 -1.38 6.83
N GLU A 205 32.17 -2.35 7.63
CA GLU A 205 32.99 -3.03 8.61
C GLU A 205 33.91 -4.03 7.89
N LYS A 206 35.15 -3.61 7.65
CA LYS A 206 36.16 -4.38 6.90
C LYS A 206 36.46 -5.76 7.50
N SER A 207 36.23 -5.93 8.81
CA SER A 207 36.43 -7.22 9.47
C SER A 207 35.29 -8.22 9.23
N THR A 208 34.12 -7.77 8.78
CA THR A 208 32.96 -8.61 8.44
C THR A 208 33.09 -9.11 7.01
N GLN A 209 33.07 -10.43 6.82
CA GLN A 209 33.00 -11.05 5.49
C GLN A 209 31.53 -11.27 5.13
N VAL A 210 31.05 -10.73 4.02
CA VAL A 210 29.66 -10.85 3.58
C VAL A 210 29.59 -11.73 2.34
N ILE A 211 28.90 -12.87 2.45
CA ILE A 211 28.66 -13.80 1.34
C ILE A 211 27.18 -13.70 0.95
N ASN A 212 26.88 -13.06 -0.17
CA ASN A 212 25.51 -12.91 -0.64
C ASN A 212 25.13 -14.00 -1.64
N PHE A 213 24.16 -14.82 -1.28
CA PHE A 213 23.61 -15.86 -2.14
C PHE A 213 22.42 -15.32 -2.92
N SER A 214 22.58 -15.23 -4.23
CA SER A 214 21.56 -14.73 -5.16
C SER A 214 21.19 -15.78 -6.19
N ARG A 215 19.90 -16.11 -6.29
CA ARG A 215 19.39 -17.08 -7.28
C ARG A 215 19.02 -16.42 -8.61
N THR A 216 18.58 -15.17 -8.58
CA THR A 216 18.05 -14.50 -9.77
C THR A 216 18.42 -13.02 -9.70
N PRO A 217 18.95 -12.44 -10.78
CA PRO A 217 19.30 -11.03 -10.77
C PRO A 217 18.07 -10.12 -10.69
N SER A 218 18.30 -8.90 -10.24
CA SER A 218 17.31 -7.82 -10.11
C SER A 218 17.74 -6.65 -10.99
N TRP A 219 16.77 -5.95 -11.57
CA TRP A 219 17.05 -4.67 -12.23
C TRP A 219 17.40 -3.61 -11.19
N PHE A 220 18.56 -2.97 -11.35
CA PHE A 220 18.99 -1.83 -10.55
C PHE A 220 18.79 -0.52 -11.33
N ALA A 221 18.29 0.50 -10.66
CA ALA A 221 18.16 1.84 -11.19
C ALA A 221 18.91 2.85 -10.31
N PRO A 222 19.45 3.94 -10.88
CA PRO A 222 20.15 4.97 -10.12
C PRO A 222 19.25 5.57 -9.04
N ARG A 223 19.74 5.64 -7.81
CA ARG A 223 19.07 6.34 -6.71
C ARG A 223 19.62 7.75 -6.59
N ASP A 224 18.86 8.73 -7.09
CA ASP A 224 19.14 10.16 -6.93
C ASP A 224 18.87 10.62 -5.48
N GLN A 225 19.71 10.18 -4.54
CA GLN A 225 19.64 10.57 -3.13
C GLN A 225 20.04 12.04 -2.99
N LYS A 226 19.16 12.86 -2.42
CA LYS A 226 19.39 14.29 -2.20
C LYS A 226 18.91 14.69 -0.83
N ASP A 227 19.74 15.41 -0.09
CA ASP A 227 19.36 16.00 1.19
C ASP A 227 18.70 17.36 0.96
N TYR A 228 17.64 17.63 1.71
CA TYR A 228 16.93 18.90 1.64
C TYR A 228 17.59 19.92 2.58
N SER A 229 18.11 21.01 2.01
CA SER A 229 18.69 22.11 2.77
C SER A 229 17.66 22.79 3.69
N GLY A 230 18.14 23.51 4.72
CA GLY A 230 17.27 24.31 5.59
C GLY A 230 16.43 25.34 4.81
N VAL A 231 17.01 25.93 3.75
CA VAL A 231 16.30 26.86 2.85
C VAL A 231 15.17 26.17 2.10
N THR A 232 15.43 24.96 1.56
CA THR A 232 14.41 24.17 0.87
C THR A 232 13.25 23.80 1.80
N LYS A 233 13.56 23.35 3.03
CA LYS A 233 12.55 23.04 4.04
C LYS A 233 11.74 24.29 4.46
N ALA A 234 12.41 25.43 4.61
CA ALA A 234 11.75 26.71 4.88
C ALA A 234 10.81 27.12 3.73
N ALA A 235 11.24 26.97 2.48
CA ALA A 235 10.39 27.24 1.31
C ALA A 235 9.15 26.34 1.30
N PHE A 236 9.30 25.04 1.57
CA PHE A 236 8.15 24.12 1.68
C PHE A 236 7.18 24.48 2.81
N ARG A 237 7.67 25.05 3.91
CA ARG A 237 6.84 25.47 5.05
C ARG A 237 6.09 26.77 4.79
N TYR A 238 6.75 27.76 4.20
CA TYR A 238 6.25 29.14 4.19
C TYR A 238 5.72 29.61 2.83
N VAL A 239 6.12 28.98 1.71
CA VAL A 239 5.60 29.35 0.38
C VAL A 239 4.31 28.58 0.10
N PRO A 240 3.14 29.24 0.02
CA PRO A 240 1.87 28.55 -0.17
C PRO A 240 1.86 27.72 -1.46
N GLY A 241 1.41 26.47 -1.35
CA GLY A 241 1.25 25.57 -2.49
C GLY A 241 2.54 24.92 -3.00
N LEU A 242 3.74 25.43 -2.69
CA LEU A 242 5.00 24.91 -3.24
C LEU A 242 5.21 23.42 -2.96
N MET A 243 5.09 22.99 -1.70
CA MET A 243 5.25 21.58 -1.32
C MET A 243 4.22 20.67 -1.99
N ARG A 244 2.98 21.16 -2.18
CA ARG A 244 1.91 20.41 -2.85
C ARG A 244 2.18 20.29 -4.34
N SER A 245 2.65 21.36 -5.00
CA SER A 245 3.08 21.34 -6.39
C SER A 245 4.27 20.40 -6.60
N TYR A 246 5.25 20.41 -5.71
CA TYR A 246 6.39 19.49 -5.75
C TYR A 246 5.96 18.02 -5.59
N ARG A 247 5.09 17.73 -4.63
CA ARG A 247 4.47 16.39 -4.49
C ARG A 247 3.75 15.97 -5.76
N ASN A 248 2.94 16.85 -6.36
CA ASN A 248 2.20 16.56 -7.58
C ASN A 248 3.14 16.34 -8.78
N PHE A 249 4.23 17.10 -8.88
CA PHE A 249 5.26 16.89 -9.89
C PHE A 249 5.88 15.49 -9.76
N ILE A 250 6.24 15.06 -8.55
CA ILE A 250 6.74 13.69 -8.31
C ILE A 250 5.70 12.65 -8.73
N ALA A 251 4.44 12.86 -8.37
CA ALA A 251 3.36 11.94 -8.72
C ALA A 251 3.18 11.83 -10.24
N ILE A 252 3.05 12.95 -10.95
CA ILE A 252 2.84 12.99 -12.41
C ILE A 252 4.02 12.35 -13.15
N THR A 253 5.25 12.68 -12.76
CA THR A 253 6.46 12.14 -13.40
C THR A 253 6.66 10.66 -13.13
N SER A 254 6.23 10.16 -11.96
CA SER A 254 6.31 8.73 -11.65
C SER A 254 5.20 7.95 -12.36
N ASP A 255 4.00 8.52 -12.45
CA ASP A 255 2.85 7.91 -13.10
C ASP A 255 3.03 7.82 -14.62
N SER A 256 3.65 8.82 -15.26
CA SER A 256 3.93 8.82 -16.70
C SER A 256 4.93 7.74 -17.11
N ARG A 257 5.86 7.35 -16.24
CA ARG A 257 6.82 6.25 -16.49
C ARG A 257 6.15 4.89 -16.64
N PHE A 258 4.88 4.75 -16.27
CA PHE A 258 4.12 3.51 -16.48
C PHE A 258 4.13 3.05 -17.95
N VAL A 259 4.34 3.96 -18.91
CA VAL A 259 4.46 3.61 -20.33
C VAL A 259 5.48 2.49 -20.61
N VAL A 260 6.56 2.40 -19.81
CA VAL A 260 7.60 1.36 -19.93
C VAL A 260 7.10 -0.03 -19.51
N TRP A 261 6.03 -0.11 -18.70
CA TRP A 261 5.44 -1.36 -18.22
C TRP A 261 4.46 -2.00 -19.21
N TRP A 262 4.09 -1.30 -20.28
CA TRP A 262 3.26 -1.85 -21.36
C TRP A 262 4.11 -2.54 -22.42
N LEU A 263 3.79 -3.79 -22.75
CA LEU A 263 4.55 -4.60 -23.70
C LEU A 263 4.57 -4.01 -25.12
N GLN A 264 3.53 -3.25 -25.50
CA GLN A 264 3.44 -2.61 -26.82
C GLN A 264 4.51 -1.54 -27.05
N PHE A 265 5.12 -0.98 -26.00
CA PHE A 265 6.19 0.03 -26.11
C PHE A 265 7.58 -0.63 -25.99
N SER A 266 7.80 -1.72 -26.72
CA SER A 266 9.01 -2.55 -26.64
C SER A 266 10.30 -1.76 -26.91
N THR A 267 10.32 -0.86 -27.91
CA THR A 267 11.53 -0.06 -28.25
C THR A 267 11.99 0.81 -27.09
N LEU A 268 11.08 1.58 -26.48
CA LEU A 268 11.40 2.41 -25.32
C LEU A 268 11.86 1.56 -24.14
N ARG A 269 11.21 0.42 -23.91
CA ARG A 269 11.58 -0.50 -22.83
C ARG A 269 12.96 -1.11 -23.05
N HIS A 270 13.29 -1.56 -24.25
CA HIS A 270 14.60 -2.13 -24.56
C HIS A 270 15.71 -1.09 -24.41
N TYR A 271 15.45 0.16 -24.79
CA TYR A 271 16.35 1.27 -24.49
C TYR A 271 16.57 1.42 -22.97
N VAL A 272 15.49 1.42 -22.17
CA VAL A 272 15.61 1.48 -20.70
C VAL A 272 16.35 0.26 -20.13
N GLU A 273 16.07 -0.95 -20.60
CA GLU A 273 16.77 -2.18 -20.21
C GLU A 273 18.28 -2.08 -20.47
N GLU A 274 18.68 -1.59 -21.64
CA GLU A 274 20.08 -1.36 -21.98
C GLU A 274 20.73 -0.32 -21.07
N GLN A 275 20.06 0.81 -20.81
CA GLN A 275 20.58 1.83 -19.89
C GLN A 275 20.77 1.27 -18.47
N MET A 276 19.84 0.47 -17.97
CA MET A 276 19.93 -0.14 -16.63
C MET A 276 20.97 -1.27 -16.58
N ALA A 277 21.15 -2.01 -17.67
CA ALA A 277 22.22 -3.00 -17.82
C ALA A 277 23.59 -2.31 -17.80
N ASN A 278 23.75 -1.22 -18.55
CA ASN A 278 24.98 -0.43 -18.58
C ASN A 278 25.29 0.19 -17.22
N TYR A 279 24.29 0.74 -16.52
CA TYR A 279 24.44 1.20 -15.15
C TYR A 279 24.94 0.07 -14.22
N SER A 280 24.36 -1.13 -14.35
CA SER A 280 24.78 -2.29 -13.56
C SER A 280 26.23 -2.70 -13.82
N ARG A 281 26.65 -2.75 -15.09
CA ARG A 281 28.02 -3.08 -15.49
C ARG A 281 29.02 -2.01 -15.02
N GLN A 282 28.70 -0.73 -15.20
CA GLN A 282 29.60 0.37 -14.82
C GLN A 282 29.84 0.45 -13.31
N ASN A 283 28.86 0.06 -12.50
CA ASN A 283 28.93 0.18 -11.05
C ASN A 283 29.21 -1.16 -10.35
N SER A 284 29.62 -2.21 -11.07
CA SER A 284 29.96 -3.51 -10.47
C SER A 284 31.21 -4.13 -11.11
N PRO A 285 31.90 -5.06 -10.40
CA PRO A 285 33.04 -5.79 -10.95
C PRO A 285 32.68 -6.62 -12.18
N GLU A 286 33.60 -6.67 -13.16
CA GLU A 286 33.42 -7.41 -14.43
C GLU A 286 33.03 -8.87 -14.22
N LYS A 287 33.60 -9.54 -13.22
CA LYS A 287 33.27 -10.94 -12.86
C LYS A 287 31.79 -11.20 -12.55
N TYR A 288 30.98 -10.17 -12.29
CA TYR A 288 29.55 -10.30 -11.98
C TYR A 288 28.62 -9.81 -13.09
N HIS A 289 29.15 -9.26 -14.20
CA HIS A 289 28.35 -8.63 -15.25
C HIS A 289 27.35 -9.61 -15.90
N ASP A 290 27.79 -10.85 -16.17
CA ASP A 290 26.96 -11.88 -16.78
C ASP A 290 25.74 -12.26 -15.93
N PHE A 291 25.89 -12.19 -14.61
CA PHE A 291 24.80 -12.47 -13.69
C PHE A 291 23.91 -11.25 -13.45
N LEU A 292 24.50 -10.07 -13.21
CA LEU A 292 23.77 -8.90 -12.73
C LEU A 292 22.78 -8.31 -13.72
N VAL A 293 22.89 -8.63 -15.02
CA VAL A 293 21.95 -8.18 -16.05
C VAL A 293 20.80 -9.18 -16.20
N PRO A 294 19.56 -8.83 -15.81
CA PRO A 294 18.43 -9.76 -15.90
C PRO A 294 18.02 -10.08 -17.33
N LYS A 295 17.55 -11.31 -17.55
CA LYS A 295 17.04 -11.82 -18.84
C LYS A 295 15.52 -11.70 -18.99
N TYR A 296 14.86 -11.06 -18.04
CA TYR A 296 13.41 -10.83 -18.05
C TYR A 296 13.12 -9.32 -18.16
N PRO A 297 11.93 -8.92 -18.64
CA PRO A 297 11.65 -7.51 -18.91
C PRO A 297 11.81 -6.59 -17.70
N PHE A 298 12.28 -5.36 -17.96
CA PHE A 298 12.37 -4.32 -16.94
C PHE A 298 10.98 -4.08 -16.29
N GLY A 299 10.95 -4.00 -14.96
CA GLY A 299 9.72 -3.80 -14.20
C GLY A 299 8.85 -5.04 -13.95
N CYS A 300 9.21 -6.21 -14.51
CA CYS A 300 8.51 -7.47 -14.23
C CYS A 300 8.61 -7.87 -12.74
N LYS A 301 9.77 -7.58 -12.12
CA LYS A 301 9.94 -7.54 -10.65
C LYS A 301 10.06 -6.08 -10.20
N ARG A 302 9.91 -5.82 -8.90
CA ARG A 302 10.19 -4.49 -8.34
C ARG A 302 11.64 -4.11 -8.62
N VAL A 303 11.84 -2.97 -9.27
CA VAL A 303 13.15 -2.41 -9.59
C VAL A 303 13.79 -1.93 -8.28
N ILE A 304 15.08 -2.24 -8.09
CA ILE A 304 15.81 -1.81 -6.90
C ILE A 304 16.44 -0.45 -7.20
N MET A 305 16.02 0.57 -6.45
CA MET A 305 16.72 1.86 -6.44
C MET A 305 18.03 1.67 -5.69
N ASP A 306 19.14 1.62 -6.41
CA ASP A 306 20.44 1.18 -5.92
C ASP A 306 20.94 2.05 -4.76
N PRO A 307 21.00 1.53 -3.52
CA PRO A 307 21.50 2.27 -2.36
C PRO A 307 23.03 2.22 -2.23
N GLY A 308 23.74 1.70 -3.24
CA GLY A 308 25.18 1.43 -3.19
C GLY A 308 25.52 -0.07 -3.17
N TYR A 309 24.58 -0.94 -3.52
CA TYR A 309 24.77 -2.39 -3.57
C TYR A 309 25.74 -2.79 -4.68
N LEU A 310 25.61 -2.22 -5.88
CA LEU A 310 26.50 -2.58 -6.97
C LEU A 310 27.95 -2.19 -6.63
N GLN A 311 28.13 -0.97 -6.12
CA GLN A 311 29.44 -0.45 -5.75
C GLN A 311 30.07 -1.25 -4.60
N CYS A 312 29.28 -1.78 -3.66
CA CYS A 312 29.84 -2.54 -2.55
C CYS A 312 30.45 -3.87 -2.98
N LEU A 313 30.10 -4.40 -4.17
CA LEU A 313 30.68 -5.63 -4.72
C LEU A 313 32.17 -5.51 -5.09
N PHE A 314 32.71 -4.29 -5.20
CA PHE A 314 34.15 -4.06 -5.38
C PHE A 314 34.96 -4.28 -4.09
N ARG A 315 34.31 -4.33 -2.92
CA ARG A 315 35.02 -4.50 -1.66
C ARG A 315 35.55 -5.94 -1.52
N SER A 316 36.76 -6.08 -0.99
CA SER A 316 37.42 -7.38 -0.84
C SER A 316 36.73 -8.32 0.17
N ASN A 317 35.88 -7.77 1.05
CA ASN A 317 35.12 -8.52 2.06
C ASN A 317 33.70 -8.87 1.61
N VAL A 318 33.37 -8.73 0.33
CA VAL A 318 32.05 -9.05 -0.23
C VAL A 318 32.17 -10.04 -1.39
N GLU A 319 31.44 -11.15 -1.30
CA GLU A 319 31.33 -12.14 -2.37
C GLU A 319 29.87 -12.31 -2.77
N LEU A 320 29.56 -12.12 -4.06
CA LEU A 320 28.28 -12.51 -4.65
C LEU A 320 28.39 -13.94 -5.19
N VAL A 321 27.55 -14.84 -4.67
CA VAL A 321 27.47 -16.25 -5.03
C VAL A 321 26.17 -16.52 -5.80
N THR A 322 26.30 -17.10 -6.99
CA THR A 322 25.20 -17.29 -7.96
C THR A 322 24.85 -18.75 -8.24
N ASP A 323 25.62 -19.68 -7.66
CA ASP A 323 25.52 -21.13 -7.83
C ASP A 323 24.21 -21.75 -7.27
N GLY A 324 23.44 -20.98 -6.50
CA GLY A 324 22.28 -21.48 -5.80
C GLY A 324 22.64 -22.40 -4.64
N ILE A 325 21.61 -22.84 -3.92
CA ILE A 325 21.73 -23.49 -2.62
C ILE A 325 21.19 -24.92 -2.72
N SER A 326 21.97 -25.91 -2.27
CA SER A 326 21.53 -27.31 -2.17
C SER A 326 20.96 -27.60 -0.78
N THR A 327 21.76 -27.40 0.27
CA THR A 327 21.34 -27.54 1.68
C THR A 327 22.18 -26.63 2.57
N ILE A 328 21.59 -26.20 3.68
CA ILE A 328 22.32 -25.62 4.81
C ILE A 328 22.88 -26.79 5.64
N THR A 329 24.08 -26.60 6.16
CA THR A 329 24.82 -27.56 7.00
C THR A 329 25.01 -26.96 8.39
N GLU A 330 25.56 -27.74 9.34
CA GLU A 330 25.79 -27.24 10.70
C GLU A 330 26.74 -26.03 10.77
N LYS A 331 27.69 -25.93 9.82
CA LYS A 331 28.74 -24.91 9.76
C LYS A 331 28.52 -23.86 8.67
N GLY A 332 27.53 -24.04 7.80
CA GLY A 332 27.37 -23.19 6.64
C GLY A 332 26.39 -23.73 5.59
N LEU A 333 26.83 -23.81 4.34
CA LEU A 333 25.98 -24.13 3.20
C LEU A 333 26.74 -24.86 2.10
N LEU A 334 26.06 -25.82 1.46
CA LEU A 334 26.52 -26.49 0.25
C LEU A 334 25.84 -25.87 -0.98
N GLY A 335 26.64 -25.34 -1.90
CA GLY A 335 26.20 -24.85 -3.21
C GLY A 335 25.80 -25.99 -4.15
N LYS A 336 25.13 -25.69 -5.26
CA LYS A 336 24.76 -26.73 -6.24
C LYS A 336 25.96 -27.27 -7.03
N SER A 337 27.03 -26.49 -7.15
CA SER A 337 28.32 -26.92 -7.71
C SER A 337 29.07 -27.89 -6.80
N GLY A 338 28.62 -28.08 -5.56
CA GLY A 338 29.35 -28.84 -4.54
C GLY A 338 30.34 -28.01 -3.72
N LYS A 339 30.52 -26.71 -4.00
CA LYS A 339 31.33 -25.82 -3.17
C LYS A 339 30.67 -25.57 -1.81
N GLU A 340 31.44 -25.76 -0.75
CA GLU A 340 31.01 -25.43 0.62
C GLU A 340 31.37 -24.00 0.99
N TYR A 341 30.45 -23.35 1.71
CA TYR A 341 30.62 -22.01 2.25
C TYR A 341 30.36 -22.08 3.74
N GLU A 342 31.39 -21.88 4.55
CA GLU A 342 31.25 -21.77 6.00
C GLU A 342 30.96 -20.32 6.42
N PHE A 343 30.09 -20.16 7.41
CA PHE A 343 29.76 -18.85 7.96
C PHE A 343 29.29 -18.95 9.41
N ASP A 344 29.37 -17.84 10.13
CA ASP A 344 29.06 -17.77 11.56
C ASP A 344 27.64 -17.28 11.82
N VAL A 345 27.08 -16.49 10.88
CA VAL A 345 25.75 -15.89 10.97
C VAL A 345 25.01 -16.04 9.65
N LEU A 346 23.71 -16.36 9.71
CA LEU A 346 22.83 -16.43 8.55
C LEU A 346 21.71 -15.38 8.65
N ILE A 347 21.67 -14.47 7.67
CA ILE A 347 20.64 -13.45 7.54
C ILE A 347 19.73 -13.78 6.36
N LEU A 348 18.44 -13.92 6.63
CA LEU A 348 17.43 -14.17 5.61
C LEU A 348 16.88 -12.84 5.08
N ALA A 349 17.15 -12.55 3.81
CA ALA A 349 16.54 -11.48 3.03
C ALA A 349 15.60 -12.07 1.97
N THR A 350 14.81 -13.04 2.39
CA THR A 350 14.02 -13.95 1.57
C THR A 350 12.62 -13.43 1.24
N GLY A 351 12.26 -12.25 1.77
CA GLY A 351 11.01 -11.57 1.48
C GLY A 351 9.90 -11.96 2.45
N PHE A 352 8.66 -11.90 1.96
CA PHE A 352 7.46 -12.12 2.78
C PHE A 352 6.54 -13.09 2.08
N ASP A 353 5.73 -13.80 2.86
CA ASP A 353 4.62 -14.57 2.33
C ASP A 353 3.54 -13.58 1.89
N VAL A 354 3.37 -13.46 0.57
CA VAL A 354 2.35 -12.62 -0.07
C VAL A 354 1.22 -13.45 -0.68
N SER A 355 1.15 -14.75 -0.37
CA SER A 355 0.10 -15.65 -0.86
C SER A 355 -1.28 -15.29 -0.28
N GLU A 356 -2.32 -16.04 -0.65
CA GLU A 356 -3.65 -15.93 -0.04
C GLU A 356 -3.59 -16.04 1.50
N VAL A 357 -2.73 -16.93 2.01
CA VAL A 357 -2.45 -17.09 3.44
C VAL A 357 -1.66 -15.89 3.98
N GLY A 358 -0.70 -15.40 3.20
CA GLY A 358 0.08 -14.19 3.49
C GLY A 358 -0.73 -12.90 3.58
N LEU A 359 -1.90 -12.84 2.90
CA LEU A 359 -2.87 -11.75 3.03
C LEU A 359 -3.65 -11.80 4.35
N GLY A 360 -3.57 -12.89 5.14
CA GLY A 360 -4.07 -12.96 6.52
C GLY A 360 -5.57 -12.72 6.70
N ILE A 361 -6.39 -12.91 5.65
CA ILE A 361 -7.84 -12.67 5.68
C ILE A 361 -8.56 -13.98 5.99
N ASN A 362 -8.81 -14.21 7.28
CA ASN A 362 -9.70 -15.28 7.76
C ASN A 362 -11.10 -14.72 8.04
N VAL A 363 -11.79 -14.28 6.98
CA VAL A 363 -13.14 -13.71 7.07
C VAL A 363 -14.12 -14.65 6.40
N VAL A 364 -15.15 -15.07 7.13
CA VAL A 364 -16.24 -15.93 6.66
C VAL A 364 -17.41 -15.06 6.19
N GLY A 365 -17.85 -15.30 4.95
CA GLY A 365 -18.91 -14.57 4.28
C GLY A 365 -20.28 -15.24 4.42
N ARG A 366 -21.25 -14.77 3.63
CA ARG A 366 -22.63 -15.28 3.65
C ARG A 366 -22.77 -16.77 3.33
N ASN A 367 -21.83 -17.34 2.57
CA ASN A 367 -21.90 -18.72 2.11
C ASN A 367 -21.15 -19.69 3.05
N GLY A 368 -20.77 -19.25 4.25
CA GLY A 368 -20.02 -20.07 5.22
C GLY A 368 -18.57 -20.34 4.86
N LYS A 369 -18.10 -19.88 3.69
CA LYS A 369 -16.70 -19.97 3.24
C LYS A 369 -15.89 -18.77 3.67
N THR A 370 -14.61 -19.00 3.91
CA THR A 370 -13.61 -17.95 4.09
C THR A 370 -13.23 -17.30 2.76
N VAL A 371 -12.79 -16.03 2.80
CA VAL A 371 -12.25 -15.33 1.61
C VAL A 371 -11.15 -16.14 0.94
N THR A 372 -10.28 -16.76 1.74
CA THR A 372 -9.17 -17.59 1.25
C THR A 372 -9.69 -18.83 0.51
N GLU A 373 -10.71 -19.52 1.02
CA GLU A 373 -11.33 -20.66 0.31
C GLU A 373 -11.98 -20.22 -1.00
N GLN A 374 -12.70 -19.10 -1.01
CA GLN A 374 -13.26 -18.55 -2.25
C GLN A 374 -12.17 -18.21 -3.27
N TRP A 375 -11.04 -17.62 -2.84
CA TRP A 375 -9.94 -17.30 -3.74
C TRP A 375 -9.25 -18.54 -4.33
N LYS A 376 -9.12 -19.63 -3.56
CA LYS A 376 -8.64 -20.92 -4.09
C LYS A 376 -9.52 -21.42 -5.23
N GLU A 377 -10.84 -21.35 -5.07
CA GLU A 377 -11.82 -21.73 -6.10
C GLU A 377 -11.75 -20.81 -7.32
N GLN A 378 -11.32 -19.56 -7.14
CA GLN A 378 -11.16 -18.54 -8.18
C GLN A 378 -9.73 -18.49 -8.78
N ASN A 379 -8.90 -19.48 -8.47
CA ASN A 379 -7.51 -19.59 -8.91
C ASN A 379 -6.67 -18.34 -8.56
N GLY A 380 -6.89 -17.78 -7.37
CA GLY A 380 -6.12 -16.68 -6.80
C GLY A 380 -6.94 -15.46 -6.39
N PRO A 381 -6.37 -14.56 -5.56
CA PRO A 381 -7.05 -13.39 -5.03
C PRO A 381 -7.73 -12.50 -6.08
N GLN A 382 -8.93 -12.06 -5.76
CA GLN A 382 -9.70 -11.09 -6.54
C GLN A 382 -10.61 -10.24 -5.66
N ALA A 383 -10.85 -9.01 -6.10
CA ALA A 383 -11.75 -8.06 -5.46
C ALA A 383 -12.16 -6.99 -6.46
N TYR A 384 -13.38 -6.46 -6.33
CA TYR A 384 -13.80 -5.29 -7.09
C TYR A 384 -13.03 -4.05 -6.63
N LEU A 385 -12.33 -3.41 -7.58
CA LEU A 385 -11.40 -2.30 -7.32
C LEU A 385 -10.35 -2.62 -6.23
N GLY A 386 -10.01 -3.90 -6.06
CA GLY A 386 -9.10 -4.34 -5.00
C GLY A 386 -9.57 -4.07 -3.58
N THR A 387 -10.84 -3.70 -3.40
CA THR A 387 -11.36 -3.12 -2.15
C THR A 387 -12.53 -3.91 -1.57
N THR A 388 -13.54 -4.24 -2.38
CA THR A 388 -14.73 -4.98 -1.94
C THR A 388 -14.75 -6.38 -2.54
N ILE A 389 -15.18 -7.37 -1.77
CA ILE A 389 -15.19 -8.77 -2.20
C ILE A 389 -16.63 -9.28 -2.23
N ALA A 390 -17.06 -9.90 -3.32
CA ALA A 390 -18.38 -10.51 -3.43
C ALA A 390 -18.54 -11.65 -2.42
N ASN A 391 -19.74 -11.82 -1.87
CA ASN A 391 -20.09 -12.72 -0.75
C ASN A 391 -19.65 -12.29 0.65
N TYR A 392 -18.99 -11.13 0.82
CA TYR A 392 -18.55 -10.59 2.10
C TYR A 392 -19.10 -9.16 2.31
N PRO A 393 -20.39 -9.03 2.69
CA PRO A 393 -21.02 -7.73 2.87
C PRO A 393 -20.30 -6.89 3.93
N ASN A 394 -20.14 -5.58 3.71
CA ASN A 394 -19.43 -4.68 4.63
C ASN A 394 -17.97 -5.09 4.98
N PHE A 395 -17.37 -6.03 4.26
CA PHE A 395 -15.94 -6.28 4.34
C PHE A 395 -15.19 -5.46 3.29
N TYR A 396 -14.16 -4.74 3.73
CA TYR A 396 -13.29 -3.96 2.86
C TYR A 396 -11.83 -4.35 3.09
N SER A 397 -11.04 -4.37 2.03
CA SER A 397 -9.58 -4.55 2.10
C SER A 397 -8.87 -3.32 1.56
N VAL A 398 -7.96 -2.76 2.34
CA VAL A 398 -7.04 -1.72 1.88
C VAL A 398 -5.72 -2.38 1.54
N LEU A 399 -5.18 -2.07 0.36
CA LEU A 399 -4.07 -2.81 -0.25
C LEU A 399 -4.42 -4.28 -0.58
N GLY A 400 -5.67 -4.52 -0.98
CA GLY A 400 -6.12 -5.81 -1.51
C GLY A 400 -5.58 -6.14 -2.91
N PRO A 401 -6.17 -7.15 -3.58
CA PRO A 401 -5.68 -7.63 -4.88
C PRO A 401 -5.68 -6.55 -5.97
N ASN A 402 -4.68 -6.59 -6.86
CA ASN A 402 -4.56 -5.76 -8.05
C ASN A 402 -4.59 -4.22 -7.81
N VAL A 403 -4.01 -3.74 -6.70
CA VAL A 403 -3.92 -2.29 -6.40
C VAL A 403 -2.49 -1.76 -6.30
N ALA A 404 -1.50 -2.66 -6.21
CA ALA A 404 -0.10 -2.26 -6.19
C ALA A 404 0.30 -1.70 -7.56
N SER A 405 1.29 -0.82 -7.56
CA SER A 405 1.88 -0.27 -8.78
C SER A 405 3.37 -0.54 -8.80
N GLY A 406 3.92 -0.77 -10.00
CA GLY A 406 5.36 -0.87 -10.22
C GLY A 406 6.08 0.48 -10.18
N THR A 407 5.35 1.59 -10.28
CA THR A 407 5.93 2.94 -10.47
C THR A 407 5.45 3.97 -9.45
N ALA A 408 4.49 3.63 -8.57
CA ALA A 408 3.81 4.62 -7.75
C ALA A 408 3.88 4.38 -6.23
N SER A 409 3.56 5.44 -5.48
CA SER A 409 3.42 5.41 -4.03
C SER A 409 2.21 4.58 -3.59
N VAL A 410 2.45 3.57 -2.77
CA VAL A 410 1.38 2.77 -2.13
C VAL A 410 0.48 3.62 -1.23
N VAL A 411 0.99 4.73 -0.69
CA VAL A 411 0.22 5.69 0.10
C VAL A 411 -0.87 6.32 -0.79
N TYR A 412 -0.58 6.56 -2.07
CA TYR A 412 -1.54 7.15 -2.99
C TYR A 412 -2.68 6.19 -3.34
N SER A 413 -2.38 4.90 -3.58
CA SER A 413 -3.41 3.86 -3.70
C SER A 413 -4.22 3.70 -2.41
N THR A 414 -3.58 3.79 -1.24
CA THR A 414 -4.24 3.76 0.06
C THR A 414 -5.23 4.91 0.21
N GLU A 415 -4.82 6.15 -0.06
CA GLU A 415 -5.71 7.32 0.00
C GLU A 415 -6.91 7.16 -0.96
N ALA A 416 -6.69 6.60 -2.16
CA ALA A 416 -7.76 6.30 -3.10
C ALA A 416 -8.78 5.29 -2.55
N GLN A 417 -8.33 4.16 -2.00
CA GLN A 417 -9.21 3.15 -1.41
C GLN A 417 -9.91 3.66 -0.14
N VAL A 418 -9.21 4.38 0.73
CA VAL A 418 -9.80 4.98 1.93
C VAL A 418 -10.91 5.96 1.56
N ASN A 419 -10.67 6.85 0.58
CA ASN A 419 -11.68 7.77 0.09
C ASN A 419 -12.90 7.05 -0.52
N TYR A 420 -12.69 5.89 -1.15
CA TYR A 420 -13.77 5.05 -1.66
C TYR A 420 -14.58 4.44 -0.52
N ILE A 421 -13.91 3.87 0.49
CA ILE A 421 -14.53 3.25 1.67
C ILE A 421 -15.33 4.26 2.49
N VAL A 422 -14.79 5.47 2.73
CA VAL A 422 -15.51 6.55 3.43
C VAL A 422 -16.84 6.86 2.70
N LYS A 423 -16.83 6.90 1.36
CA LYS A 423 -18.06 7.12 0.57
C LYS A 423 -19.01 5.92 0.58
N MET A 424 -18.50 4.70 0.76
CA MET A 424 -19.35 3.51 0.95
C MET A 424 -20.03 3.50 2.32
N ILE A 425 -19.38 4.05 3.35
CA ILE A 425 -19.90 4.09 4.73
C ILE A 425 -20.81 5.30 4.96
N GLU A 426 -20.60 6.41 4.25
CA GLU A 426 -21.42 7.63 4.37
C GLU A 426 -22.95 7.37 4.35
N PRO A 427 -23.51 6.52 3.46
CA PRO A 427 -24.93 6.19 3.47
C PRO A 427 -25.41 5.44 4.73
N MET A 428 -24.54 4.69 5.40
CA MET A 428 -24.87 4.01 6.66
C MET A 428 -25.14 5.05 7.76
N VAL A 429 -24.31 6.09 7.81
CA VAL A 429 -24.47 7.23 8.72
C VAL A 429 -25.69 8.08 8.35
N LYS A 430 -25.85 8.42 7.06
CA LYS A 430 -26.87 9.39 6.61
C LYS A 430 -28.27 8.83 6.47
N TYR A 431 -28.39 7.55 6.12
CA TYR A 431 -29.67 6.96 5.73
C TYR A 431 -29.96 5.65 6.46
N GLY A 432 -29.12 5.22 7.40
CA GLY A 432 -29.32 3.99 8.16
C GLY A 432 -29.20 2.71 7.31
N VAL A 433 -28.45 2.76 6.20
CA VAL A 433 -28.13 1.55 5.41
C VAL A 433 -27.40 0.55 6.31
N LYS A 434 -27.80 -0.72 6.27
CA LYS A 434 -27.22 -1.79 7.09
C LYS A 434 -26.05 -2.46 6.42
N SER A 435 -26.15 -2.75 5.13
CA SER A 435 -25.03 -3.35 4.40
C SER A 435 -24.99 -3.02 2.93
N PHE A 436 -23.77 -3.06 2.39
CA PHE A 436 -23.48 -3.15 0.96
C PHE A 436 -22.68 -4.41 0.66
N GLU A 437 -23.12 -5.15 -0.36
CA GLU A 437 -22.45 -6.36 -0.85
C GLU A 437 -22.14 -6.21 -2.34
N CYS A 438 -20.89 -6.44 -2.74
CA CYS A 438 -20.53 -6.40 -4.16
C CYS A 438 -21.21 -7.58 -4.88
N LYS A 439 -21.87 -7.30 -6.01
CA LYS A 439 -22.47 -8.33 -6.83
C LYS A 439 -21.39 -9.24 -7.45
N VAL A 440 -21.63 -10.54 -7.46
CA VAL A 440 -20.67 -11.55 -7.93
C VAL A 440 -20.26 -11.29 -9.38
N GLU A 441 -21.24 -11.02 -10.24
CA GLU A 441 -21.02 -10.74 -11.66
C GLU A 441 -20.17 -9.47 -11.89
N VAL A 442 -20.26 -8.48 -10.98
CA VAL A 442 -19.46 -7.25 -11.09
C VAL A 442 -18.01 -7.50 -10.72
N GLU A 443 -17.76 -8.26 -9.65
CA GLU A 443 -16.39 -8.67 -9.29
C GLU A 443 -15.76 -9.48 -10.43
N GLN A 444 -16.50 -10.46 -10.97
CA GLN A 444 -16.02 -11.31 -12.05
C GLN A 444 -15.70 -10.51 -13.31
N GLN A 445 -16.61 -9.67 -13.80
CA GLN A 445 -16.37 -8.81 -14.97
C GLN A 445 -15.18 -7.87 -14.76
N TYR A 446 -15.01 -7.34 -13.55
CA TYR A 446 -13.85 -6.51 -13.23
C TYR A 446 -12.54 -7.32 -13.24
N ASN A 447 -12.56 -8.55 -12.70
CA ASN A 447 -11.39 -9.42 -12.71
C ASN A 447 -10.99 -9.80 -14.14
N GLU A 448 -11.94 -10.25 -14.97
CA GLU A 448 -11.72 -10.55 -16.39
C GLU A 448 -11.13 -9.35 -17.14
N TYR A 449 -11.69 -8.17 -16.93
CA TYR A 449 -11.18 -6.91 -17.49
C TYR A 449 -9.72 -6.64 -17.09
N ILE A 450 -9.40 -6.76 -15.79
CA ILE A 450 -8.05 -6.50 -15.28
C ILE A 450 -7.05 -7.54 -15.78
N GLN A 451 -7.39 -8.84 -15.69
CA GLN A 451 -6.51 -9.92 -16.14
C GLN A 451 -6.25 -9.83 -17.64
N ASN A 452 -7.26 -9.48 -18.45
CA ASN A 452 -7.06 -9.28 -19.88
C ASN A 452 -6.08 -8.14 -20.19
N ARG A 453 -6.14 -7.03 -19.45
CA ARG A 453 -5.15 -5.95 -19.58
C ARG A 453 -3.76 -6.33 -19.09
N LEU A 454 -3.67 -7.12 -18.02
CA LEU A 454 -2.39 -7.56 -17.46
C LEU A 454 -1.58 -8.43 -18.45
N LYS A 455 -2.24 -9.14 -19.37
CA LYS A 455 -1.57 -9.87 -20.48
C LYS A 455 -0.64 -8.97 -21.31
N GLY A 456 -1.01 -7.70 -21.50
CA GLY A 456 -0.26 -6.70 -22.27
C GLY A 456 0.80 -5.95 -21.46
N THR A 457 1.17 -6.43 -20.27
CA THR A 457 2.13 -5.75 -19.38
C THR A 457 3.38 -6.60 -19.12
N VAL A 458 4.46 -5.96 -18.67
CA VAL A 458 5.72 -6.65 -18.31
C VAL A 458 5.53 -7.71 -17.24
N TRP A 459 4.49 -7.62 -16.42
CA TRP A 459 4.19 -8.66 -15.44
C TRP A 459 3.84 -9.98 -16.10
N ASN A 460 3.32 -10.00 -17.32
CA ASN A 460 3.14 -11.25 -18.07
C ASN A 460 4.39 -11.67 -18.88
N GLY A 461 5.53 -10.99 -18.72
CA GLY A 461 6.74 -11.18 -19.51
C GLY A 461 7.69 -12.30 -19.05
N GLY A 462 7.19 -13.38 -18.47
CA GLY A 462 8.00 -14.58 -18.17
C GLY A 462 8.94 -14.53 -16.95
N CYS A 463 8.76 -13.59 -16.00
CA CYS A 463 9.51 -13.61 -14.74
C CYS A 463 8.74 -14.29 -13.59
N THR A 464 9.47 -14.90 -12.67
CA THR A 464 8.95 -15.34 -11.37
C THR A 464 8.97 -14.19 -10.37
N SER A 465 7.80 -13.69 -9.98
CA SER A 465 7.63 -12.56 -9.07
C SER A 465 6.52 -12.83 -8.06
N TYR A 466 6.62 -12.21 -6.89
CA TYR A 466 5.58 -12.22 -5.86
C TYR A 466 4.28 -11.54 -6.33
N TYR A 467 4.30 -10.87 -7.50
CA TYR A 467 3.10 -10.31 -8.11
C TYR A 467 2.10 -11.34 -8.63
N LYS A 468 2.51 -12.62 -8.74
CA LYS A 468 1.71 -13.68 -9.36
C LYS A 468 1.45 -14.85 -8.42
N LEU A 469 0.34 -15.53 -8.68
CA LEU A 469 0.06 -16.88 -8.21
C LEU A 469 -0.17 -17.76 -9.44
N GLY A 470 0.76 -18.66 -9.74
CA GLY A 470 0.82 -19.33 -11.04
C GLY A 470 0.91 -18.30 -12.19
N GLU A 471 0.02 -18.41 -13.16
CA GLU A 471 -0.06 -17.46 -14.29
C GLU A 471 -0.89 -16.19 -13.97
N LYS A 472 -1.71 -16.21 -12.91
CA LYS A 472 -2.59 -15.08 -12.56
C LYS A 472 -1.78 -13.98 -11.88
N VAL A 473 -1.88 -12.75 -12.39
CA VAL A 473 -1.26 -11.58 -11.75
C VAL A 473 -2.24 -11.02 -10.73
N VAL A 474 -1.88 -11.10 -9.44
CA VAL A 474 -2.80 -10.86 -8.31
C VAL A 474 -2.48 -9.59 -7.53
N ALA A 475 -1.25 -9.06 -7.63
CA ALA A 475 -0.83 -7.91 -6.83
C ALA A 475 -1.01 -6.56 -7.53
N THR A 476 -0.70 -6.47 -8.83
CA THR A 476 -0.53 -5.20 -9.52
C THR A 476 -1.76 -4.76 -10.33
N PHE A 477 -1.92 -3.45 -10.45
CA PHE A 477 -2.91 -2.80 -11.32
C PHE A 477 -2.31 -2.58 -12.73
N PRO A 478 -3.05 -2.85 -13.83
CA PRO A 478 -2.53 -2.78 -15.22
C PRO A 478 -2.46 -1.37 -15.82
N GLY A 479 -2.34 -0.34 -14.99
CA GLY A 479 -2.35 1.04 -15.44
C GLY A 479 -1.66 2.01 -14.50
N PRO A 480 -1.51 3.27 -14.93
CA PRO A 480 -1.08 4.34 -14.05
C PRO A 480 -2.01 4.46 -12.84
N THR A 481 -1.46 4.87 -11.70
CA THR A 481 -2.19 5.01 -10.43
C THR A 481 -3.20 6.15 -10.48
N SER A 482 -3.02 7.16 -11.33
CA SER A 482 -4.08 8.16 -11.61
C SER A 482 -5.36 7.52 -12.17
N GLU A 483 -5.23 6.48 -13.00
CA GLU A 483 -6.38 5.71 -13.50
C GLU A 483 -7.09 4.99 -12.35
N PHE A 484 -6.33 4.37 -11.43
CA PHE A 484 -6.89 3.71 -10.25
C PHE A 484 -7.62 4.70 -9.34
N VAL A 485 -7.03 5.87 -9.07
CA VAL A 485 -7.65 6.98 -8.32
C VAL A 485 -8.94 7.44 -8.99
N TRP A 486 -8.95 7.56 -10.32
CA TRP A 486 -10.16 7.93 -11.05
C TRP A 486 -11.29 6.91 -10.89
N ARG A 487 -10.95 5.61 -10.97
CA ARG A 487 -11.92 4.51 -10.81
C ARG A 487 -12.49 4.42 -9.40
N THR A 488 -11.68 4.69 -8.39
CA THR A 488 -12.07 4.68 -6.96
C THR A 488 -12.66 6.01 -6.48
N ARG A 489 -12.71 7.05 -7.33
CA ARG A 489 -13.19 8.38 -6.94
C ARG A 489 -14.62 8.36 -6.38
N LYS A 490 -15.50 7.49 -6.87
CA LYS A 490 -16.90 7.39 -6.43
C LYS A 490 -17.40 5.95 -6.51
N PRO A 491 -18.09 5.44 -5.48
CA PRO A 491 -18.83 4.20 -5.59
C PRO A 491 -19.91 4.26 -6.65
N LYS A 492 -20.01 3.17 -7.42
CA LYS A 492 -21.13 2.87 -8.31
C LYS A 492 -22.11 2.00 -7.53
N PHE A 493 -23.03 2.62 -6.79
CA PHE A 493 -23.94 1.89 -5.88
C PHE A 493 -24.85 0.89 -6.60
N GLU A 494 -25.05 1.03 -7.92
CA GLU A 494 -25.74 0.04 -8.76
C GLU A 494 -25.03 -1.33 -8.83
N ASN A 495 -23.73 -1.36 -8.52
CA ASN A 495 -22.91 -2.57 -8.47
C ASN A 495 -23.02 -3.34 -7.16
N PHE A 496 -23.80 -2.82 -6.20
CA PHE A 496 -23.92 -3.38 -4.87
C PHE A 496 -25.37 -3.72 -4.56
N THR A 497 -25.56 -4.83 -3.84
CA THR A 497 -26.81 -5.12 -3.16
C THR A 497 -26.84 -4.32 -1.86
N GLN A 498 -27.91 -3.55 -1.66
CA GLN A 498 -28.11 -2.74 -0.46
C GLN A 498 -29.17 -3.38 0.45
N THR A 499 -28.85 -3.52 1.73
CA THR A 499 -29.80 -3.94 2.77
C THR A 499 -30.13 -2.79 3.72
N GLY A 500 -31.42 -2.58 3.98
CA GLY A 500 -31.93 -1.54 4.87
C GLY A 500 -31.74 -0.11 4.36
N GLY A 501 -31.98 0.85 5.27
CA GLY A 501 -31.91 2.29 5.03
C GLY A 501 -33.20 2.91 4.49
N THR A 502 -33.34 4.22 4.70
CA THR A 502 -34.54 5.00 4.33
C THR A 502 -34.61 5.35 2.85
N VAL A 503 -33.51 5.16 2.11
CA VAL A 503 -33.43 5.44 0.67
C VAL A 503 -32.67 4.34 -0.06
N ARG A 504 -33.04 4.09 -1.32
CA ARG A 504 -32.20 3.34 -2.26
C ARG A 504 -31.10 4.26 -2.79
N VAL A 505 -29.86 4.06 -2.34
CA VAL A 505 -28.74 4.98 -2.59
C VAL A 505 -28.43 5.07 -4.09
N ALA A 506 -28.47 3.94 -4.81
CA ALA A 506 -28.28 3.89 -6.26
C ALA A 506 -29.32 4.75 -7.01
N ALA A 507 -30.61 4.61 -6.66
CA ALA A 507 -31.69 5.40 -7.29
C ALA A 507 -31.53 6.91 -7.01
N ARG A 508 -31.21 7.29 -5.76
CA ARG A 508 -30.95 8.69 -5.38
C ARG A 508 -29.76 9.28 -6.15
N HIS A 509 -28.71 8.50 -6.38
CA HIS A 509 -27.56 8.91 -7.17
C HIS A 509 -27.91 9.08 -8.65
N ALA A 510 -28.70 8.17 -9.22
CA ALA A 510 -29.21 8.28 -10.59
C ALA A 510 -30.07 9.55 -10.77
N GLN A 511 -31.01 9.82 -9.87
CA GLN A 511 -31.84 11.03 -9.89
C GLN A 511 -30.99 12.31 -9.83
N LYS A 512 -30.00 12.38 -8.95
CA LYS A 512 -29.07 13.53 -8.89
C LYS A 512 -28.28 13.70 -10.18
N LYS A 513 -27.91 12.61 -10.85
CA LYS A 513 -27.19 12.66 -12.13
C LYS A 513 -28.10 13.19 -13.24
N ILE A 514 -29.35 12.70 -13.32
CA ILE A 514 -30.36 13.18 -14.28
C ILE A 514 -30.63 14.66 -14.06
N ALA A 515 -30.87 15.08 -12.82
CA ALA A 515 -31.10 16.49 -12.47
C ALA A 515 -29.94 17.38 -12.93
N LYS A 516 -28.68 16.97 -12.72
CA LYS A 516 -27.51 17.72 -13.20
C LYS A 516 -27.45 17.85 -14.71
N TRP A 517 -27.76 16.78 -15.44
CA TRP A 517 -27.84 16.83 -16.90
C TRP A 517 -28.96 17.74 -17.36
N PHE A 518 -30.13 17.66 -16.74
CA PHE A 518 -31.24 18.57 -17.03
C PHE A 518 -30.84 20.04 -16.79
N THR A 519 -30.17 20.35 -15.67
CA THR A 519 -29.66 21.70 -15.41
C THR A 519 -28.64 22.13 -16.47
N LEU A 520 -27.72 21.24 -16.87
CA LEU A 520 -26.74 21.54 -17.92
C LEU A 520 -27.42 21.79 -19.27
N PHE A 521 -28.39 20.96 -19.67
CA PHE A 521 -29.16 21.15 -20.90
C PHE A 521 -29.99 22.43 -20.85
N ALA A 522 -30.62 22.75 -19.72
CA ALA A 522 -31.33 24.00 -19.53
C ALA A 522 -30.39 25.20 -19.66
N LEU A 523 -29.19 25.15 -19.08
CA LEU A 523 -28.17 26.19 -19.23
C LEU A 523 -27.71 26.34 -20.68
N ILE A 524 -27.46 25.24 -21.40
CA ILE A 524 -27.09 25.25 -22.82
C ILE A 524 -28.25 25.82 -23.67
N ALA A 525 -29.50 25.44 -23.39
CA ALA A 525 -30.68 25.93 -24.09
C ALA A 525 -30.89 27.43 -23.85
N LEU A 526 -30.72 27.90 -22.62
CA LEU A 526 -30.71 29.34 -22.29
C LEU A 526 -29.59 30.05 -23.06
N PHE A 527 -28.38 29.47 -23.08
CA PHE A 527 -27.23 29.97 -23.83
C PHE A 527 -27.50 30.15 -25.32
N ARG A 528 -28.17 29.17 -25.94
CA ARG A 528 -28.60 29.21 -27.33
C ARG A 528 -29.72 30.22 -27.57
N LYS A 529 -30.68 30.36 -26.65
CA LYS A 529 -31.85 31.24 -26.82
C LYS A 529 -31.53 32.73 -26.62
N PHE A 530 -30.60 33.06 -25.73
CA PHE A 530 -30.38 34.45 -25.31
C PHE A 530 -28.98 35.01 -25.65
N GLY A 531 -28.04 34.19 -26.12
CA GLY A 531 -26.67 34.59 -26.45
C GLY A 531 -25.82 34.96 -25.23
N TYR A 532 -24.49 34.87 -25.37
CA TYR A 532 -23.53 35.07 -24.27
C TYR A 532 -23.67 36.43 -23.54
N LYS A 533 -23.97 37.51 -24.28
CA LYS A 533 -24.06 38.87 -23.73
C LYS A 533 -25.24 39.09 -22.78
N ARG A 534 -26.40 38.48 -23.04
CA ARG A 534 -27.62 38.69 -22.22
C ARG A 534 -27.58 37.85 -20.93
N ILE A 535 -27.05 36.64 -21.01
CA ILE A 535 -26.95 35.72 -19.85
C ILE A 535 -25.87 36.15 -18.87
N ARG A 536 -24.76 36.74 -19.34
CA ARG A 536 -23.76 37.32 -18.42
C ARG A 536 -24.39 38.41 -17.55
N ASN A 537 -25.21 39.28 -18.15
CA ASN A 537 -25.85 40.36 -17.41
C ASN A 537 -26.94 39.84 -16.46
N GLU A 538 -27.77 38.88 -16.89
CA GLU A 538 -28.82 38.28 -16.04
C GLU A 538 -28.25 37.43 -14.89
N ILE A 539 -27.18 36.64 -15.10
CA ILE A 539 -26.53 35.87 -14.02
C ILE A 539 -25.80 36.81 -13.06
N VAL A 540 -25.15 37.87 -13.56
CA VAL A 540 -24.52 38.89 -12.71
C VAL A 540 -25.58 39.67 -11.92
N LEU A 541 -26.71 40.05 -12.54
CA LEU A 541 -27.85 40.66 -11.85
C LEU A 541 -28.48 39.72 -10.82
N TRP A 542 -28.65 38.44 -11.14
CA TRP A 542 -29.18 37.44 -10.22
C TRP A 542 -28.24 37.17 -9.03
N LEU A 543 -26.93 37.12 -9.28
CA LEU A 543 -25.90 37.02 -8.23
C LEU A 543 -25.82 38.31 -7.40
N LEU A 544 -25.96 39.50 -8.00
CA LEU A 544 -25.99 40.78 -7.31
C LEU A 544 -27.27 40.99 -6.48
N MET A 545 -28.42 40.56 -6.98
CA MET A 545 -29.69 40.57 -6.23
C MET A 545 -29.62 39.63 -5.03
N ARG A 546 -29.07 38.41 -5.20
CA ARG A 546 -28.78 37.51 -4.07
C ARG A 546 -27.72 38.06 -3.11
N TYR A 547 -26.74 38.82 -3.61
CA TYR A 547 -25.76 39.49 -2.76
C TYR A 547 -26.39 40.61 -1.92
N GLN A 548 -27.39 41.33 -2.46
CA GLN A 548 -28.17 42.34 -1.73
C GLN A 548 -29.16 41.73 -0.71
N GLU A 549 -29.72 40.55 -0.97
CA GLU A 549 -30.56 39.82 0.01
C GLU A 549 -29.77 39.26 1.21
N VAL A 550 -28.45 39.11 1.09
CA VAL A 550 -27.58 38.58 2.15
C VAL A 550 -27.06 39.67 3.10
N ILE A 551 -27.05 40.94 2.69
CA ILE A 551 -26.60 42.08 3.52
C ILE A 551 -27.46 42.28 4.80
N PRO A 552 -28.81 42.19 4.77
CA PRO A 552 -29.62 42.26 5.98
C PRO A 552 -29.39 41.08 6.95
N ILE A 553 -29.01 39.91 6.44
CA ILE A 553 -28.75 38.69 7.23
C ILE A 553 -27.38 38.79 7.91
N ILE A 554 -26.36 39.30 7.21
CA ILE A 554 -25.02 39.55 7.78
C ILE A 554 -25.06 40.67 8.84
N ASN A 555 -25.88 41.71 8.64
CA ASN A 555 -26.04 42.78 9.63
C ASN A 555 -26.87 42.38 10.86
N ARG A 556 -27.77 41.38 10.76
CA ARG A 556 -28.45 40.79 11.94
C ARG A 556 -27.54 39.88 12.78
N VAL A 557 -26.49 39.32 12.19
CA VAL A 557 -25.55 38.42 12.89
C VAL A 557 -24.41 39.18 13.57
N ARG A 558 -24.10 40.41 13.14
CA ARG A 558 -23.09 41.29 13.76
C ARG A 558 -23.58 42.13 14.95
N GLY A 559 -24.89 42.14 15.25
CA GLY A 559 -25.47 42.88 16.38
C GLY A 559 -25.67 42.09 17.68
N ARG A 560 -24.99 40.94 17.86
CA ARG A 560 -25.01 40.15 19.11
C ARG A 560 -23.61 39.69 19.53
N VAL A 561 -22.70 40.65 19.59
CA VAL A 561 -21.48 40.56 20.40
C VAL A 561 -21.33 41.90 21.12
N GLU A 562 -22.11 42.05 22.19
CA GLU A 562 -21.71 42.73 23.42
C GLU A 562 -22.09 41.81 24.58
#